data_AF-A0A1H0CEP0-F1
#
_entry.id   AF-A0A1H0CEP0-F1
#
_cell.length_a   1.000
_cell.length_b   1.000
_cell.length_c   1.000
_cell.angle_alpha   90.00
_cell.angle_beta   90.00
_cell.angle_gamma   90.00
#
_symmetry.space_group_name_H-M   'P 1'
#
loop_
_entity.id
_entity.type
_entity.pdbx_description
1 polymer ?
#
loop_
_entity_poly.entity_id
_entity_poly.type
_entity_poly.pdbx_seq_one_letter_code
_entity_poly.pdbx_strand_id
1 'polypeptide(L)'
;MLKRASTLVRAMTMGAAAVLVLGLAAPATAAYPGAFHPTQSVGNRGSDVTALQYLLRGRGHATAVDGVFSAGTATAVKAFQQAKSLPADGIVGTKTWGALVVQVREGDKGDAVSALQTQLNAKLRLSLKVTGTFDAATKQAVSNFQSHARLGADGVAGPVTWENLLWHYAYPDMGAGLCDKDPDNNGTANWGTGATTAQLEAAARTFAATGQGKIPLGDIGFEHGGAINGHASHRAGMDVDIWPVRTDSAQCTAGRITWESPTYDRAATRQLVKAIRGAAPGHVKVIWFNDPVLIREGLTKALVNHSNHLHVRYCEKVHTSSSYTC
;
A
#
# COMPACT_ATOMS: atom_id res chain seq x y z
N MET A 1 -31.20 53.74 81.56
CA MET A 1 -30.48 54.41 80.47
C MET A 1 -29.89 53.34 79.55
N LEU A 2 -30.32 53.40 78.28
CA LEU A 2 -29.99 52.61 77.06
C LEU A 2 -29.39 51.19 77.17
N LYS A 3 -30.22 50.21 76.75
CA LYS A 3 -29.88 48.82 76.42
C LYS A 3 -29.15 48.76 75.06
N ARG A 4 -28.07 47.98 74.99
CA ARG A 4 -27.32 47.67 73.76
C ARG A 4 -28.09 46.66 72.90
N ALA A 5 -28.27 46.99 71.62
CA ALA A 5 -28.83 46.11 70.60
C ALA A 5 -27.75 45.20 70.03
N SER A 6 -28.02 43.89 70.00
CA SER A 6 -27.21 42.86 69.36
C SER A 6 -27.82 42.51 68.00
N THR A 7 -27.11 42.84 66.92
CA THR A 7 -27.50 42.50 65.54
C THR A 7 -26.98 41.11 65.19
N LEU A 8 -27.88 40.19 64.84
CA LEU A 8 -27.54 38.87 64.31
C LEU A 8 -26.94 39.00 62.89
N VAL A 9 -25.76 38.40 62.68
CA VAL A 9 -25.23 38.13 61.34
C VAL A 9 -25.72 36.75 60.90
N ARG A 10 -26.49 36.71 59.81
CA ARG A 10 -27.01 35.49 59.19
C ARG A 10 -25.96 35.00 58.17
N ALA A 11 -25.30 33.89 58.47
CA ALA A 11 -24.32 33.28 57.57
C ALA A 11 -25.03 32.72 56.31
N MET A 12 -24.69 33.25 55.13
CA MET A 12 -25.01 32.64 53.84
C MET A 12 -23.98 31.54 53.56
N THR A 13 -24.39 30.29 53.61
CA THR A 13 -23.62 29.16 53.07
C THR A 13 -23.79 29.13 51.55
N MET A 14 -22.73 29.48 50.80
CA MET A 14 -22.63 29.16 49.38
C MET A 14 -22.34 27.66 49.24
N GLY A 15 -23.31 26.89 48.77
CA GLY A 15 -23.10 25.52 48.32
C GLY A 15 -22.39 25.53 46.95
N ALA A 16 -21.13 25.12 46.91
CA ALA A 16 -20.42 24.88 45.66
C ALA A 16 -20.96 23.58 45.03
N ALA A 17 -21.74 23.70 43.96
CA ALA A 17 -22.11 22.56 43.13
C ALA A 17 -20.89 22.15 42.28
N ALA A 18 -20.18 21.11 42.69
CA ALA A 18 -19.18 20.45 41.87
C ALA A 18 -19.90 19.69 40.74
N VAL A 19 -19.94 20.28 39.54
CA VAL A 19 -20.35 19.56 38.33
C VAL A 19 -19.21 18.61 37.96
N LEU A 20 -19.35 17.34 38.36
CA LEU A 20 -18.49 16.27 37.92
C LEU A 20 -18.80 16.00 36.43
N VAL A 21 -18.06 16.65 35.53
CA VAL A 21 -18.07 16.26 34.11
C VAL A 21 -17.32 14.93 34.02
N LEU A 22 -18.05 13.83 34.11
CA LEU A 22 -17.58 12.52 33.66
C LEU A 22 -17.37 12.63 32.15
N GLY A 23 -16.16 13.01 31.75
CA GLY A 23 -15.72 12.87 30.38
C GLY A 23 -15.76 11.39 30.03
N LEU A 24 -16.82 10.96 29.35
CA LEU A 24 -16.82 9.70 28.63
C LEU A 24 -15.71 9.82 27.58
N ALA A 25 -14.52 9.30 27.90
CA ALA A 25 -13.52 9.02 26.88
C ALA A 25 -14.20 8.08 25.89
N ALA A 26 -14.51 8.58 24.69
CA ALA A 26 -14.97 7.73 23.61
C ALA A 26 -13.94 6.59 23.48
N PRO A 27 -14.36 5.31 23.42
CA PRO A 27 -13.43 4.24 23.11
C PRO A 27 -12.75 4.61 21.79
N ALA A 28 -11.42 4.51 21.75
CA ALA A 28 -10.66 4.73 20.54
C ALA A 28 -11.34 3.95 19.41
N THR A 29 -11.85 4.70 18.43
CA THR A 29 -12.49 4.14 17.26
C THR A 29 -11.51 3.21 16.57
N ALA A 30 -11.98 2.03 16.19
CA ALA A 30 -11.13 0.93 15.79
C ALA A 30 -10.28 1.31 14.56
N ALA A 31 -8.96 1.21 14.70
CA ALA A 31 -8.03 0.99 13.58
C ALA A 31 -8.57 -0.12 12.68
N TYR A 32 -8.14 -0.19 11.41
CA TYR A 32 -8.50 -1.35 10.58
C TYR A 32 -8.04 -2.62 11.31
N PRO A 33 -8.96 -3.48 11.80
CA PRO A 33 -8.64 -4.51 12.78
C PRO A 33 -7.81 -5.67 12.20
N GLY A 34 -7.45 -5.58 10.92
CA GLY A 34 -6.56 -6.49 10.22
C GLY A 34 -5.36 -5.79 9.56
N ALA A 35 -5.03 -4.54 9.95
CA ALA A 35 -3.82 -3.90 9.48
C ALA A 35 -2.57 -4.66 9.97
N PHE A 36 -1.60 -4.82 9.09
CA PHE A 36 -0.33 -5.46 9.40
C PHE A 36 0.77 -4.89 8.52
N HIS A 37 2.02 -5.02 8.96
CA HIS A 37 3.16 -4.60 8.16
C HIS A 37 3.41 -5.53 6.96
N PRO A 38 3.39 -5.04 5.70
CA PRO A 38 3.66 -5.87 4.53
C PRO A 38 5.12 -6.33 4.52
N THR A 39 5.34 -7.59 4.12
CA THR A 39 6.69 -8.16 4.04
C THR A 39 7.45 -7.54 2.88
N GLN A 40 8.64 -6.99 3.13
CA GLN A 40 9.55 -6.53 2.08
C GLN A 40 10.81 -7.38 2.02
N SER A 41 11.22 -7.75 0.80
CA SER A 41 12.41 -8.55 0.53
C SER A 41 13.01 -8.22 -0.84
N VAL A 42 14.19 -8.79 -1.14
CA VAL A 42 14.88 -8.59 -2.43
C VAL A 42 13.94 -8.86 -3.61
N GLY A 43 13.82 -7.88 -4.50
CA GLY A 43 12.96 -7.92 -5.67
C GLY A 43 11.70 -7.06 -5.55
N ASN A 44 11.26 -6.75 -4.33
CA ASN A 44 10.20 -5.78 -4.11
C ASN A 44 10.61 -4.37 -4.58
N ARG A 45 9.60 -3.54 -4.85
CA ARG A 45 9.74 -2.14 -5.22
C ARG A 45 8.55 -1.33 -4.78
N GLY A 46 8.68 0.00 -4.79
CA GLY A 46 7.59 0.93 -4.53
C GLY A 46 7.78 1.77 -3.28
N SER A 47 6.73 2.50 -2.90
CA SER A 47 6.75 3.45 -1.78
C SER A 47 7.14 2.82 -0.45
N ASP A 48 6.77 1.56 -0.23
CA ASP A 48 7.09 0.82 1.00
C ASP A 48 8.60 0.57 1.09
N VAL A 49 9.24 0.24 -0.03
CA VAL A 49 10.70 0.12 -0.12
C VAL A 49 11.37 1.48 0.01
N THR A 50 10.86 2.53 -0.63
CA THR A 50 11.41 3.89 -0.50
C THR A 50 11.37 4.36 0.96
N ALA A 51 10.25 4.14 1.66
CA ALA A 51 10.09 4.47 3.07
C ALA A 51 11.05 3.66 3.95
N LEU A 52 11.17 2.35 3.71
CA LEU A 52 12.17 1.49 4.35
C LEU A 52 13.60 2.03 4.18
N GLN A 53 13.99 2.41 2.96
CA GLN A 53 15.32 2.92 2.65
C GLN A 53 15.63 4.24 3.37
N TYR A 54 14.67 5.18 3.38
CA TYR A 54 14.78 6.40 4.19
C TYR A 54 14.95 6.06 5.67
N LEU A 55 14.09 5.19 6.23
CA LEU A 55 14.17 4.84 7.65
C LEU A 55 15.51 4.15 8.00
N LEU A 56 16.01 3.26 7.14
CA LEU A 56 17.34 2.64 7.34
C LEU A 56 18.44 3.70 7.38
N ARG A 57 18.44 4.63 6.42
CA ARG A 57 19.41 5.74 6.38
C ARG A 57 19.33 6.61 7.62
N GLY A 58 18.12 6.96 8.06
CA GLY A 58 17.88 7.70 9.31
C GLY A 58 18.31 6.96 10.58
N ARG A 59 18.45 5.62 10.51
CA ARG A 59 19.00 4.78 11.57
C ARG A 59 20.51 4.51 11.44
N GLY A 60 21.19 5.16 10.48
CA GLY A 60 22.62 5.03 10.26
C GLY A 60 23.03 3.85 9.37
N HIS A 61 22.07 3.20 8.71
CA HIS A 61 22.35 2.10 7.77
C HIS A 61 22.23 2.62 6.33
N ALA A 62 23.38 2.89 5.71
CA ALA A 62 23.44 3.45 4.37
C ALA A 62 22.83 2.52 3.32
N THR A 63 21.97 3.07 2.47
CA THR A 63 21.38 2.42 1.30
C THR A 63 21.00 3.49 0.28
N ALA A 64 20.93 3.13 -1.01
CA ALA A 64 20.28 3.96 -2.00
C ALA A 64 18.78 4.09 -1.64
N VAL A 65 18.20 5.26 -1.93
CA VAL A 65 16.77 5.51 -1.79
C VAL A 65 16.17 5.65 -3.19
N ASP A 66 15.93 4.50 -3.82
CA ASP A 66 15.51 4.36 -5.21
C ASP A 66 14.17 3.60 -5.35
N GLY A 67 13.61 3.15 -4.22
CA GLY A 67 12.39 2.36 -4.18
C GLY A 67 12.56 0.95 -4.72
N VAL A 68 13.78 0.42 -4.85
CA VAL A 68 14.07 -0.96 -5.27
C VAL A 68 14.79 -1.72 -4.16
N PHE A 69 14.23 -2.86 -3.76
CA PHE A 69 14.84 -3.69 -2.72
C PHE A 69 15.95 -4.54 -3.35
N SER A 70 17.12 -3.94 -3.50
CA SER A 70 18.32 -4.58 -4.03
C SER A 70 19.04 -5.42 -2.98
N ALA A 71 20.09 -6.13 -3.41
CA ALA A 71 21.02 -6.78 -2.49
C ALA A 71 21.72 -5.79 -1.53
N GLY A 72 21.91 -4.54 -1.96
CA GLY A 72 22.42 -3.45 -1.11
C GLY A 72 21.43 -3.11 0.01
N THR A 73 20.15 -2.94 -0.33
CA THR A 73 19.08 -2.74 0.65
C THR A 73 19.00 -3.91 1.63
N ALA A 74 19.09 -5.15 1.15
CA ALA A 74 19.10 -6.35 2.00
C ALA A 74 20.28 -6.37 2.98
N THR A 75 21.45 -5.94 2.54
CA THR A 75 22.65 -5.83 3.40
C THR A 75 22.43 -4.81 4.51
N ALA A 76 21.87 -3.63 4.18
CA ALA A 76 21.51 -2.61 5.16
C ALA A 76 20.45 -3.11 6.17
N VAL A 77 19.44 -3.85 5.70
CA VAL A 77 18.43 -4.48 6.56
C VAL A 77 19.06 -5.47 7.52
N LYS A 78 19.95 -6.36 7.05
CA LYS A 78 20.64 -7.33 7.92
C LYS A 78 21.47 -6.64 9.00
N ALA A 79 22.21 -5.58 8.65
CA ALA A 79 22.96 -4.80 9.61
C ALA A 79 22.06 -4.14 10.65
N PHE A 80 20.91 -3.59 10.23
CA PHE A 80 19.91 -3.04 11.13
C PHE A 80 19.32 -4.11 12.07
N GLN A 81 18.94 -5.26 11.53
CA GLN A 81 18.42 -6.38 12.31
C GLN A 81 19.43 -6.84 13.37
N GLN A 82 20.71 -6.98 13.01
CA GLN A 82 21.78 -7.30 13.96
C GLN A 82 21.91 -6.25 15.06
N ALA A 83 21.91 -4.96 14.70
CA ALA A 83 21.98 -3.85 15.65
C ALA A 83 20.76 -3.76 16.59
N LYS A 84 19.63 -4.36 16.21
CA LYS A 84 18.41 -4.47 17.03
C LYS A 84 18.21 -5.84 17.66
N SER A 85 19.20 -6.74 17.58
CA SER A 85 19.12 -8.12 18.08
C SER A 85 17.90 -8.90 17.54
N LEU A 86 17.53 -8.62 16.29
CA LEU A 86 16.54 -9.36 15.52
C LEU A 86 17.22 -10.43 14.67
N PRO A 87 16.50 -11.48 14.22
CA PRO A 87 17.01 -12.39 13.18
C PRO A 87 17.46 -11.61 11.94
N ALA A 88 18.72 -11.79 11.55
CA ALA A 88 19.35 -11.05 10.45
C ALA A 88 19.15 -11.75 9.09
N ASP A 89 17.89 -12.03 8.75
CA ASP A 89 17.50 -12.73 7.52
C ASP A 89 17.46 -11.82 6.28
N GLY A 90 17.46 -10.49 6.48
CA GLY A 90 17.32 -9.51 5.40
C GLY A 90 15.89 -9.31 4.91
N ILE A 91 14.90 -9.85 5.64
CA ILE A 91 13.47 -9.73 5.34
C ILE A 91 12.84 -8.74 6.34
N VAL A 92 12.12 -7.75 5.82
CA VAL A 92 11.46 -6.74 6.64
C VAL A 92 10.01 -7.19 6.88
N GLY A 93 9.81 -7.95 7.95
CA GLY A 93 8.49 -8.29 8.48
C GLY A 93 8.09 -7.43 9.69
N THR A 94 7.00 -7.79 10.37
CA THR A 94 6.41 -7.02 11.48
C THR A 94 7.39 -6.57 12.56
N LYS A 95 8.31 -7.45 12.99
CA LYS A 95 9.30 -7.12 14.03
C LYS A 95 10.33 -6.10 13.53
N THR A 96 10.80 -6.25 12.28
CA THR A 96 11.74 -5.32 11.67
C THR A 96 11.09 -3.96 11.48
N TRP A 97 9.87 -3.91 10.93
CA TRP A 97 9.10 -2.67 10.78
C TRP A 97 8.88 -1.96 12.11
N GLY A 98 8.40 -2.67 13.15
CA GLY A 98 8.18 -2.09 14.47
C GLY A 98 9.44 -1.52 15.13
N ALA A 99 10.61 -2.10 14.87
CA ALA A 99 11.88 -1.55 15.34
C ALA A 99 12.38 -0.37 14.50
N LEU A 100 11.99 -0.32 13.22
CA LEU A 100 12.50 0.60 12.22
C LEU A 100 11.77 1.94 12.24
N VAL A 101 10.43 1.92 12.26
CA VAL A 101 9.59 3.12 12.24
C VAL A 101 9.88 4.04 13.42
N VAL A 102 9.69 5.34 13.20
CA VAL A 102 9.96 6.39 14.19
C VAL A 102 8.71 7.25 14.29
N GLN A 103 8.30 7.56 15.52
CA GLN A 103 7.22 8.53 15.72
C GLN A 103 7.69 9.91 15.27
N VAL A 104 6.91 10.57 14.44
CA VAL A 104 7.18 11.93 13.97
C VAL A 104 5.95 12.82 14.09
N ARG A 105 6.17 14.11 14.32
CA ARG A 105 5.16 15.15 14.50
C ARG A 105 5.61 16.47 13.86
N GLU A 106 4.70 17.44 13.80
CA GLU A 106 4.99 18.78 13.31
C GLU A 106 6.25 19.39 13.94
N GLY A 107 7.12 19.94 13.09
CA GLY A 107 8.42 20.49 13.47
C GLY A 107 9.59 19.51 13.34
N ASP A 108 9.33 18.19 13.33
CA ASP A 108 10.38 17.20 13.15
C ASP A 108 10.99 17.26 11.74
N LYS A 109 12.23 16.79 11.61
CA LYS A 109 13.00 16.80 10.36
C LYS A 109 13.77 15.50 10.16
N GLY A 110 14.11 15.21 8.91
CA GLY A 110 14.99 14.11 8.51
C GLY A 110 14.26 12.96 7.81
N ASP A 111 14.97 11.84 7.66
CA ASP A 111 14.54 10.75 6.78
C ASP A 111 13.22 10.09 7.20
N ALA A 112 12.92 10.03 8.50
CA ALA A 112 11.64 9.50 8.96
C ALA A 112 10.45 10.33 8.44
N VAL A 113 10.63 11.65 8.30
CA VAL A 113 9.63 12.53 7.70
C VAL A 113 9.55 12.33 6.18
N SER A 114 10.70 12.17 5.50
CA SER A 114 10.71 11.85 4.06
C SER A 114 10.02 10.52 3.76
N ALA A 115 10.20 9.51 4.62
CA ALA A 115 9.50 8.24 4.55
C ALA A 115 7.98 8.43 4.70
N LEU A 116 7.54 9.23 5.69
CA LEU A 116 6.13 9.52 5.93
C LEU A 116 5.49 10.25 4.75
N GLN A 117 6.13 11.31 4.23
CA GLN A 117 5.63 12.06 3.08
C GLN A 117 5.51 11.17 1.83
N THR A 118 6.48 10.28 1.62
CA THR A 118 6.43 9.28 0.54
C THR A 118 5.22 8.36 0.66
N GLN A 119 4.98 7.84 1.87
CA GLN A 119 3.83 6.97 2.14
C GLN A 119 2.50 7.72 1.97
N LEU A 120 2.35 8.91 2.56
CA LEU A 120 1.13 9.71 2.41
C LEU A 120 0.81 10.02 0.94
N ASN A 121 1.82 10.38 0.14
CA ASN A 121 1.63 10.58 -1.30
C ASN A 121 1.11 9.33 -2.01
N ALA A 122 1.72 8.18 -1.76
CA ALA A 122 1.34 6.93 -2.42
C ALA A 122 -0.05 6.42 -1.99
N LYS A 123 -0.34 6.46 -0.68
CA LYS A 123 -1.55 5.85 -0.10
C LYS A 123 -2.79 6.73 -0.22
N LEU A 124 -2.60 8.06 -0.24
CA LEU A 124 -3.70 9.04 -0.34
C LEU A 124 -3.71 9.80 -1.68
N ARG A 125 -2.85 9.41 -2.65
CA ARG A 125 -2.72 10.07 -3.96
C ARG A 125 -2.47 11.58 -3.84
N LEU A 126 -1.66 11.97 -2.88
CA LEU A 126 -1.30 13.37 -2.64
C LEU A 126 -0.09 13.79 -3.48
N SER A 127 0.16 15.09 -3.51
CA SER A 127 1.34 15.70 -4.16
C SER A 127 2.14 16.55 -3.17
N LEU A 128 2.33 16.04 -1.95
CA LEU A 128 3.21 16.66 -0.96
C LEU A 128 4.65 16.68 -1.49
N LYS A 129 5.38 17.76 -1.22
CA LYS A 129 6.82 17.78 -1.46
C LYS A 129 7.50 16.91 -0.40
N VAL A 130 8.36 15.98 -0.83
CA VAL A 130 9.17 15.15 0.07
C VAL A 130 10.39 15.95 0.53
N THR A 131 10.17 16.89 1.45
CA THR A 131 11.19 17.82 1.94
C THR A 131 11.97 17.28 3.14
N GLY A 132 11.45 16.24 3.80
CA GLY A 132 11.98 15.79 5.09
C GLY A 132 11.75 16.80 6.21
N THR A 133 10.84 17.77 6.04
CA THR A 133 10.38 18.68 7.10
C THR A 133 8.90 18.43 7.34
N PHE A 134 8.52 18.14 8.59
CA PHE A 134 7.14 17.87 8.95
C PHE A 134 6.44 19.21 9.14
N ASP A 135 5.95 19.76 8.03
CA ASP A 135 5.23 21.02 7.96
C ASP A 135 3.71 20.85 8.21
N ALA A 136 2.99 21.97 8.20
CA ALA A 136 1.54 21.99 8.41
C ALA A 136 0.77 21.17 7.37
N ALA A 137 1.26 21.11 6.12
CA ALA A 137 0.65 20.29 5.06
C ALA A 137 0.83 18.79 5.36
N THR A 138 2.01 18.38 5.83
CA THR A 138 2.28 17.02 6.28
C THR A 138 1.39 16.65 7.49
N LYS A 139 1.22 17.56 8.45
CA LYS A 139 0.30 17.37 9.60
C LYS A 139 -1.12 17.15 9.15
N GLN A 140 -1.63 18.01 8.27
CA GLN A 140 -2.99 17.88 7.74
C GLN A 140 -3.17 16.54 7.03
N ALA A 141 -2.19 16.10 6.24
CA ALA A 141 -2.24 14.81 5.57
C ALA A 141 -2.26 13.63 6.57
N VAL A 142 -1.50 13.69 7.66
CA VAL A 142 -1.55 12.69 8.74
C VAL A 142 -2.93 12.67 9.41
N SER A 143 -3.47 13.83 9.80
CA SER A 143 -4.81 13.91 10.42
C SER A 143 -5.91 13.42 9.48
N ASN A 144 -5.80 13.69 8.17
CA ASN A 144 -6.72 13.19 7.16
C ASN A 144 -6.64 11.66 7.04
N PHE A 145 -5.42 11.11 6.96
CA PHE A 145 -5.21 9.67 6.94
C PHE A 145 -5.79 9.01 8.19
N GLN A 146 -5.48 9.55 9.37
CA GLN A 146 -5.98 9.01 10.64
C GLN A 146 -7.51 9.02 10.66
N SER A 147 -8.15 10.11 10.23
CA SER A 147 -9.62 10.19 10.15
C SER A 147 -10.20 9.18 9.17
N HIS A 148 -9.57 9.02 7.99
CA HIS A 148 -9.95 8.01 7.00
C HIS A 148 -9.84 6.59 7.57
N ALA A 149 -8.75 6.31 8.28
CA ALA A 149 -8.48 5.04 8.95
C ALA A 149 -9.20 4.87 10.31
N ARG A 150 -10.09 5.81 10.68
CA ARG A 150 -10.85 5.82 11.94
C ARG A 150 -9.99 5.80 13.21
N LEU A 151 -8.74 6.26 13.10
CA LEU A 151 -7.82 6.51 14.22
C LEU A 151 -8.14 7.86 14.89
N GLY A 152 -7.59 8.07 16.09
CA GLY A 152 -7.55 9.42 16.67
C GLY A 152 -6.72 10.37 15.77
N ALA A 153 -7.35 11.44 15.28
CA ALA A 153 -6.77 12.35 14.28
C ALA A 153 -5.86 13.44 14.90
N ASP A 154 -4.91 13.03 15.73
CA ASP A 154 -4.00 13.91 16.48
C ASP A 154 -2.90 14.57 15.62
N GLY A 155 -2.73 14.15 14.37
CA GLY A 155 -1.71 14.65 13.46
C GLY A 155 -0.29 14.17 13.77
N VAL A 156 -0.14 13.15 14.62
CA VAL A 156 1.13 12.51 14.99
C VAL A 156 1.24 11.15 14.33
N ALA A 157 2.30 10.91 13.55
CA ALA A 157 2.53 9.60 12.93
C ALA A 157 3.26 8.67 13.92
N GLY A 158 2.50 8.08 14.84
CA GLY A 158 2.97 7.05 15.78
C GLY A 158 2.91 5.62 15.23
N PRO A 159 3.27 4.59 16.03
CA PRO A 159 3.32 3.20 15.58
C PRO A 159 2.01 2.69 14.94
N VAL A 160 0.85 3.02 15.52
CA VAL A 160 -0.46 2.62 14.97
C VAL A 160 -0.74 3.31 13.63
N THR A 161 -0.38 4.59 13.49
CA THR A 161 -0.50 5.31 12.21
C THR A 161 0.41 4.70 11.15
N TRP A 162 1.66 4.37 11.48
CA TRP A 162 2.59 3.71 10.57
C TRP A 162 2.09 2.34 10.10
N GLU A 163 1.62 1.49 11.02
CA GLU A 163 1.10 0.16 10.68
C GLU A 163 -0.07 0.25 9.71
N ASN A 164 -1.04 1.13 10.00
CA ASN A 164 -2.21 1.32 9.14
C ASN A 164 -1.82 1.95 7.80
N LEU A 165 -0.89 2.91 7.79
CA LEU A 165 -0.47 3.60 6.56
C LEU A 165 0.29 2.67 5.62
N LEU A 166 1.23 1.86 6.15
CA LEU A 166 1.96 0.86 5.35
C LEU A 166 1.01 -0.21 4.80
N TRP A 167 0.06 -0.67 5.61
CA TRP A 167 -0.95 -1.65 5.21
C TRP A 167 -1.93 -1.13 4.15
N HIS A 168 -2.29 0.15 4.20
CA HIS A 168 -3.25 0.76 3.28
C HIS A 168 -2.87 0.47 1.83
N TYR A 169 -3.85 0.14 0.99
CA TYR A 169 -3.57 -0.13 -0.41
C TYR A 169 -3.28 1.17 -1.16
N ALA A 170 -2.57 1.04 -2.27
CA ALA A 170 -2.30 2.14 -3.19
C ALA A 170 -3.16 1.96 -4.43
N TYR A 171 -3.49 3.08 -5.06
CA TYR A 171 -4.07 3.12 -6.39
C TYR A 171 -2.92 3.27 -7.39
N PRO A 172 -2.83 2.43 -8.44
CA PRO A 172 -1.74 2.50 -9.40
C PRO A 172 -1.79 3.78 -10.21
N ASP A 173 -0.62 4.33 -10.53
CA ASP A 173 -0.51 5.45 -11.45
C ASP A 173 -0.92 5.02 -12.87
N MET A 174 -2.12 5.42 -13.30
CA MET A 174 -2.60 5.14 -14.65
C MET A 174 -1.74 5.79 -15.74
N GLY A 175 -0.98 6.84 -15.39
CA GLY A 175 0.01 7.46 -16.25
C GLY A 175 1.20 6.56 -16.58
N ALA A 176 1.44 5.48 -15.82
CA ALA A 176 2.55 4.54 -16.02
C ALA A 176 2.43 3.66 -17.28
N GLY A 177 1.44 3.90 -18.14
CA GLY A 177 1.12 3.04 -19.28
C GLY A 177 0.01 2.04 -19.00
N LEU A 178 -0.90 2.37 -18.07
CA LEU A 178 -2.10 1.58 -17.77
C LEU A 178 -3.34 2.29 -18.36
N CYS A 179 -4.40 1.52 -18.57
CA CYS A 179 -5.74 2.07 -18.74
C CYS A 179 -6.74 1.21 -17.98
N ASP A 180 -7.69 1.89 -17.35
CA ASP A 180 -8.75 1.26 -16.58
C ASP A 180 -9.77 0.62 -17.53
N LYS A 181 -9.98 -0.68 -17.34
CA LYS A 181 -10.90 -1.51 -18.09
C LYS A 181 -11.71 -2.31 -17.11
N ASP A 182 -12.78 -1.71 -16.61
CA ASP A 182 -13.82 -2.33 -15.77
C ASP A 182 -14.95 -2.92 -16.64
N PRO A 183 -14.91 -4.21 -17.04
CA PRO A 183 -15.95 -4.82 -17.86
C PRO A 183 -17.12 -5.35 -17.03
N ASP A 184 -16.85 -5.66 -15.77
CA ASP A 184 -17.74 -6.38 -14.88
C ASP A 184 -18.51 -5.37 -13.98
N ASN A 185 -18.24 -4.07 -14.21
CA ASN A 185 -18.81 -2.93 -13.48
C ASN A 185 -18.55 -3.04 -11.98
N ASN A 186 -17.36 -3.54 -11.64
CA ASN A 186 -16.86 -3.72 -10.28
C ASN A 186 -16.39 -2.40 -9.66
N GLY A 187 -16.44 -1.30 -10.41
CA GLY A 187 -16.31 0.06 -9.93
C GLY A 187 -14.87 0.43 -9.59
N THR A 188 -14.59 0.65 -8.30
CA THR A 188 -13.29 1.19 -7.82
C THR A 188 -12.28 0.11 -7.45
N ALA A 189 -12.43 -1.12 -7.93
CA ALA A 189 -11.64 -2.29 -7.55
C ALA A 189 -10.20 -2.30 -8.10
N ASN A 190 -9.52 -1.15 -8.12
CA ASN A 190 -8.18 -0.95 -8.68
C ASN A 190 -7.11 -0.67 -7.61
N TRP A 191 -7.32 -1.13 -6.38
CA TRP A 191 -6.39 -0.94 -5.26
C TRP A 191 -5.62 -2.22 -4.94
N GLY A 192 -4.30 -2.09 -4.80
CA GLY A 192 -3.41 -3.19 -4.45
C GLY A 192 -2.44 -2.83 -3.34
N THR A 193 -1.74 -3.82 -2.81
CA THR A 193 -0.62 -3.55 -1.90
C THR A 193 0.41 -2.64 -2.59
N GLY A 194 1.22 -1.91 -1.82
CA GLY A 194 2.23 -1.01 -2.37
C GLY A 194 3.22 -1.73 -3.31
N ALA A 195 3.53 -2.99 -3.01
CA ALA A 195 4.35 -3.83 -3.89
C ALA A 195 3.60 -4.23 -5.17
N THR A 196 2.34 -4.66 -5.09
CA THR A 196 1.52 -5.02 -6.26
C THR A 196 1.45 -3.86 -7.26
N THR A 197 1.09 -2.66 -6.80
CA THR A 197 0.95 -1.50 -7.67
C THR A 197 2.28 -1.09 -8.29
N ALA A 198 3.35 -0.98 -7.50
CA ALA A 198 4.65 -0.56 -8.03
C ALA A 198 5.27 -1.58 -9.00
N GLN A 199 5.03 -2.88 -8.79
CA GLN A 199 5.44 -3.93 -9.72
C GLN A 199 4.64 -3.85 -11.03
N LEU A 200 3.31 -3.67 -10.95
CA LEU A 200 2.46 -3.47 -12.11
C LEU A 200 2.85 -2.23 -12.91
N GLU A 201 3.07 -1.10 -12.26
CA GLU A 201 3.49 0.15 -12.91
C GLU A 201 4.85 0.03 -13.59
N ALA A 202 5.80 -0.68 -12.98
CA ALA A 202 7.10 -0.92 -13.60
C ALA A 202 7.00 -1.85 -14.81
N ALA A 203 6.12 -2.85 -14.76
CA ALA A 203 5.78 -3.68 -15.92
C ALA A 203 5.12 -2.83 -17.01
N ALA A 204 4.20 -1.93 -16.65
CA ALA A 204 3.51 -1.04 -17.56
C ALA A 204 4.48 -0.10 -18.30
N ARG A 205 5.42 0.52 -17.59
CA ARG A 205 6.46 1.36 -18.21
C ARG A 205 7.33 0.58 -19.18
N THR A 206 7.71 -0.64 -18.81
CA THR A 206 8.51 -1.53 -19.67
C THR A 206 7.73 -1.95 -20.91
N PHE A 207 6.45 -2.29 -20.75
CA PHE A 207 5.59 -2.72 -21.83
C PHE A 207 5.24 -1.56 -22.78
N ALA A 208 4.95 -0.37 -22.26
CA ALA A 208 4.68 0.81 -23.07
C ALA A 208 5.87 1.15 -24.01
N ALA A 209 7.10 0.87 -23.59
CA ALA A 209 8.30 1.06 -24.39
C ALA A 209 8.39 0.12 -25.62
N THR A 210 7.56 -0.92 -25.73
CA THR A 210 7.51 -1.79 -26.92
C THR A 210 6.68 -1.19 -28.06
N GLY A 211 5.91 -0.14 -27.79
CA GLY A 211 4.99 0.48 -28.76
C GLY A 211 3.65 -0.27 -28.94
N GLN A 212 3.37 -1.30 -28.15
CA GLN A 212 2.15 -2.14 -28.26
C GLN A 212 0.96 -1.60 -27.45
N GLY A 213 0.95 -0.29 -27.19
CA GLY A 213 -0.06 0.40 -26.39
C GLY A 213 0.12 0.22 -24.88
N LYS A 214 -0.96 0.41 -24.15
CA LYS A 214 -1.00 0.37 -22.68
C LYS A 214 -1.47 -1.01 -22.18
N ILE A 215 -1.21 -1.30 -20.91
CA ILE A 215 -1.78 -2.46 -20.22
C ILE A 215 -3.24 -2.16 -19.85
N PRO A 216 -4.21 -2.98 -20.30
CA PRO A 216 -5.63 -2.84 -19.96
C PRO A 216 -5.90 -3.51 -18.60
N LEU A 217 -5.82 -2.71 -17.53
CA LEU A 217 -6.05 -3.17 -16.17
C LEU A 217 -7.53 -3.48 -15.96
N GLY A 218 -7.83 -4.72 -15.55
CA GLY A 218 -9.14 -5.18 -15.12
C GLY A 218 -9.41 -4.81 -13.67
N ASP A 219 -9.18 -5.77 -12.78
CA ASP A 219 -9.41 -5.65 -11.34
C ASP A 219 -8.12 -5.94 -10.54
N ILE A 220 -7.96 -5.28 -9.40
CA ILE A 220 -6.96 -5.61 -8.37
C ILE A 220 -7.63 -5.97 -7.04
N GLY A 221 -8.46 -5.08 -6.51
CA GLY A 221 -8.96 -5.12 -5.14
C GLY A 221 -9.60 -3.79 -4.73
N PHE A 222 -10.38 -3.79 -3.65
CA PHE A 222 -10.86 -2.53 -3.04
C PHE A 222 -9.79 -1.91 -2.13
N GLU A 223 -9.95 -0.62 -1.78
CA GLU A 223 -8.97 0.21 -1.04
C GLU A 223 -8.46 -0.41 0.28
N HIS A 224 -9.26 -1.28 0.92
CA HIS A 224 -8.89 -2.01 2.14
C HIS A 224 -9.06 -3.53 1.98
N GLY A 225 -9.01 -4.01 0.74
CA GLY A 225 -9.34 -5.38 0.39
C GLY A 225 -10.83 -5.69 0.55
N GLY A 226 -11.15 -6.99 0.66
CA GLY A 226 -12.53 -7.46 0.82
C GLY A 226 -13.07 -8.23 -0.39
N ALA A 227 -14.24 -8.84 -0.23
CA ALA A 227 -14.79 -9.71 -1.27
C ALA A 227 -15.27 -8.90 -2.47
N ILE A 228 -14.78 -9.27 -3.66
CA ILE A 228 -15.36 -8.85 -4.93
C ILE A 228 -16.26 -9.99 -5.41
N ASN A 229 -17.51 -9.68 -5.77
CA ASN A 229 -18.48 -10.67 -6.23
C ASN A 229 -17.93 -11.34 -7.50
N GLY A 230 -17.85 -12.67 -7.53
CA GLY A 230 -17.23 -13.42 -8.64
C GLY A 230 -15.69 -13.48 -8.64
N HIS A 231 -14.99 -12.64 -7.85
CA HIS A 231 -13.53 -12.48 -7.87
C HIS A 231 -12.92 -12.62 -6.45
N ALA A 232 -13.19 -13.74 -5.77
CA ALA A 232 -12.80 -13.94 -4.38
C ALA A 232 -11.27 -13.90 -4.12
N SER A 233 -10.45 -14.12 -5.14
CA SER A 233 -8.99 -14.00 -5.12
C SER A 233 -8.52 -12.57 -4.80
N HIS A 234 -9.16 -11.56 -5.39
CA HIS A 234 -8.72 -10.16 -5.38
C HIS A 234 -8.78 -9.45 -4.02
N ARG A 235 -9.33 -10.11 -3.00
CA ARG A 235 -9.55 -9.54 -1.66
C ARG A 235 -8.30 -9.05 -0.93
N ALA A 236 -7.11 -9.47 -1.36
CA ALA A 236 -5.84 -9.16 -0.72
C ALA A 236 -5.03 -8.11 -1.49
N GLY A 237 -5.53 -7.56 -2.61
CA GLY A 237 -4.79 -6.58 -3.41
C GLY A 237 -3.46 -7.12 -3.97
N MET A 238 -3.36 -8.45 -4.12
CA MET A 238 -2.19 -9.18 -4.62
C MET A 238 -2.49 -9.99 -5.89
N ASP A 239 -3.72 -9.90 -6.38
CA ASP A 239 -4.18 -10.51 -7.62
C ASP A 239 -4.56 -9.38 -8.58
N VAL A 240 -4.18 -9.48 -9.84
CA VAL A 240 -4.40 -8.44 -10.86
C VAL A 240 -4.90 -9.09 -12.14
N ASP A 241 -6.08 -8.67 -12.60
CA ASP A 241 -6.62 -9.05 -13.90
C ASP A 241 -6.18 -8.05 -14.96
N ILE A 242 -5.71 -8.56 -16.10
CA ILE A 242 -5.27 -7.77 -17.24
C ILE A 242 -5.91 -8.34 -18.50
N TRP A 243 -6.55 -7.50 -19.31
CA TRP A 243 -7.15 -8.00 -20.55
C TRP A 243 -6.08 -8.37 -21.59
N PRO A 244 -6.39 -9.27 -22.54
CA PRO A 244 -5.44 -9.65 -23.57
C PRO A 244 -5.06 -8.46 -24.47
N VAL A 245 -3.80 -8.41 -24.88
CA VAL A 245 -3.28 -7.35 -25.74
C VAL A 245 -3.81 -7.53 -27.17
N ARG A 246 -4.12 -6.41 -27.83
CA ARG A 246 -4.66 -6.41 -29.18
C ARG A 246 -3.61 -6.05 -30.24
N THR A 247 -3.77 -6.60 -31.44
CA THR A 247 -2.91 -6.31 -32.60
C THR A 247 -3.02 -4.88 -33.11
N ASP A 248 -4.12 -4.20 -32.79
CA ASP A 248 -4.40 -2.80 -33.15
C ASP A 248 -4.03 -1.80 -32.04
N SER A 249 -3.44 -2.26 -30.93
CA SER A 249 -3.14 -1.45 -29.73
C SER A 249 -4.36 -0.74 -29.12
N ALA A 250 -5.59 -1.10 -29.53
CA ALA A 250 -6.83 -0.44 -29.10
C ALA A 250 -7.39 -1.01 -27.80
N GLN A 251 -6.61 -1.78 -27.01
CA GLN A 251 -7.10 -2.42 -25.79
C GLN A 251 -7.65 -1.46 -24.74
N CYS A 252 -7.38 -0.15 -24.84
CA CYS A 252 -7.95 0.87 -23.97
C CYS A 252 -9.31 1.43 -24.45
N THR A 253 -9.66 1.26 -25.71
CA THR A 253 -10.88 1.85 -26.31
C THR A 253 -11.84 0.79 -26.86
N ALA A 254 -11.32 -0.35 -27.29
CA ALA A 254 -12.09 -1.48 -27.78
C ALA A 254 -12.65 -2.35 -26.64
N GLY A 255 -13.51 -3.30 -27.03
CA GLY A 255 -14.08 -4.32 -26.16
C GLY A 255 -13.12 -5.47 -25.84
N ARG A 256 -13.51 -6.26 -24.83
CA ARG A 256 -12.76 -7.43 -24.32
C ARG A 256 -12.61 -8.48 -25.41
N ILE A 257 -11.46 -9.15 -25.43
CA ILE A 257 -11.13 -10.23 -26.37
C ILE A 257 -10.67 -11.48 -25.61
N THR A 258 -10.58 -12.60 -26.32
CA THR A 258 -10.00 -13.85 -25.84
C THR A 258 -8.73 -14.20 -26.62
N TRP A 259 -7.96 -15.19 -26.18
CA TRP A 259 -6.79 -15.67 -26.95
C TRP A 259 -7.14 -16.24 -28.34
N GLU A 260 -8.42 -16.59 -28.57
CA GLU A 260 -8.94 -17.09 -29.86
C GLU A 260 -9.37 -15.96 -30.80
N SER A 261 -9.48 -14.73 -30.29
CA SER A 261 -9.94 -13.60 -31.09
C SER A 261 -8.94 -13.26 -32.21
N PRO A 262 -9.40 -12.89 -33.41
CA PRO A 262 -8.50 -12.55 -34.52
C PRO A 262 -7.65 -11.31 -34.24
N THR A 263 -8.10 -10.45 -33.32
CA THR A 263 -7.38 -9.25 -32.88
C THR A 263 -6.44 -9.50 -31.69
N TYR A 264 -6.28 -10.74 -31.22
CA TYR A 264 -5.38 -11.08 -30.12
C TYR A 264 -3.91 -11.06 -30.56
N ASP A 265 -3.09 -10.24 -29.89
CA ASP A 265 -1.65 -10.21 -30.10
C ASP A 265 -0.93 -11.08 -29.08
N ARG A 266 -0.68 -12.33 -29.49
CA ARG A 266 0.11 -13.28 -28.71
C ARG A 266 1.55 -12.81 -28.49
N ALA A 267 2.17 -12.19 -29.49
CA ALA A 267 3.55 -11.76 -29.39
C ALA A 267 3.69 -10.62 -28.38
N ALA A 268 2.78 -9.66 -28.40
CA ALA A 268 2.71 -8.60 -27.41
C ALA A 268 2.37 -9.12 -26.02
N THR A 269 1.42 -10.05 -25.90
CA THR A 269 1.07 -10.67 -24.61
C THR A 269 2.25 -11.43 -24.01
N ARG A 270 3.07 -12.08 -24.84
CA ARG A 270 4.34 -12.68 -24.41
C ARG A 270 5.30 -11.63 -23.82
N GLN A 271 5.44 -10.47 -24.46
CA GLN A 271 6.28 -9.37 -23.94
C GLN A 271 5.72 -8.80 -22.64
N LEU A 272 4.40 -8.66 -22.52
CA LEU A 272 3.71 -8.25 -21.30
C LEU A 272 4.01 -9.21 -20.14
N VAL A 273 3.88 -10.53 -20.35
CA VAL A 273 4.18 -11.54 -19.31
C VAL A 273 5.65 -11.45 -18.87
N LYS A 274 6.58 -11.23 -19.80
CA LYS A 274 8.00 -11.03 -19.49
C LYS A 274 8.23 -9.74 -18.70
N ALA A 275 7.57 -8.64 -19.07
CA ALA A 275 7.64 -7.37 -18.36
C ALA A 275 7.13 -7.50 -16.92
N ILE A 276 6.00 -8.19 -16.71
CA ILE A 276 5.44 -8.47 -15.37
C ILE A 276 6.44 -9.24 -14.50
N ARG A 277 7.00 -10.34 -15.02
CA ARG A 277 7.98 -11.15 -14.26
C ARG A 277 9.29 -10.39 -13.99
N GLY A 278 9.77 -9.61 -14.96
CA GLY A 278 10.96 -8.77 -14.79
C GLY A 278 10.75 -7.62 -13.80
N ALA A 279 9.51 -7.14 -13.68
CA ALA A 279 9.14 -6.12 -12.71
C ALA A 279 8.92 -6.66 -11.28
N ALA A 280 8.86 -7.97 -11.09
CA ALA A 280 8.62 -8.60 -9.80
C ALA A 280 9.48 -9.87 -9.64
N PRO A 281 10.82 -9.74 -9.67
CA PRO A 281 11.71 -10.90 -9.65
C PRO A 281 11.55 -11.67 -8.35
N GLY A 282 11.10 -12.93 -8.44
CA GLY A 282 10.81 -13.77 -7.29
C GLY A 282 9.50 -13.45 -6.57
N HIS A 283 8.64 -12.60 -7.14
CA HIS A 283 7.38 -12.13 -6.54
C HIS A 283 6.15 -12.35 -7.42
N VAL A 284 6.26 -13.11 -8.50
CA VAL A 284 5.12 -13.60 -9.31
C VAL A 284 4.93 -15.08 -9.06
N LYS A 285 3.86 -15.46 -8.36
CA LYS A 285 3.56 -16.86 -8.06
C LYS A 285 3.09 -17.61 -9.28
N VAL A 286 2.15 -17.01 -10.00
CA VAL A 286 1.50 -17.62 -11.15
C VAL A 286 0.82 -16.55 -11.99
N ILE A 287 0.76 -16.79 -13.29
CA ILE A 287 -0.05 -16.04 -14.23
C ILE A 287 -0.97 -17.07 -14.89
N TRP A 288 -2.27 -16.97 -14.69
CA TRP A 288 -3.24 -17.82 -15.38
C TRP A 288 -3.72 -17.14 -16.64
N PHE A 289 -3.62 -17.84 -17.76
CA PHE A 289 -4.15 -17.42 -19.06
C PHE A 289 -4.09 -18.60 -20.03
N ASN A 290 -5.21 -18.88 -20.70
CA ASN A 290 -5.45 -20.13 -21.43
C ASN A 290 -4.90 -20.17 -22.86
N ASP A 291 -4.03 -19.25 -23.27
CA ASP A 291 -3.34 -19.37 -24.56
C ASP A 291 -2.42 -20.60 -24.58
N PRO A 292 -2.71 -21.63 -25.41
CA PRO A 292 -1.96 -22.89 -25.41
C PRO A 292 -0.49 -22.71 -25.82
N VAL A 293 -0.14 -21.64 -26.53
CA VAL A 293 1.27 -21.36 -26.88
C VAL A 293 2.03 -20.84 -25.67
N LEU A 294 1.49 -19.85 -24.95
CA LEU A 294 2.14 -19.30 -23.76
C LEU A 294 2.24 -20.33 -22.61
N ILE A 295 1.29 -21.26 -22.52
CA ILE A 295 1.36 -22.39 -21.61
C ILE A 295 2.51 -23.33 -21.97
N ARG A 296 2.65 -23.72 -23.26
CA ARG A 296 3.75 -24.60 -23.72
C ARG A 296 5.13 -23.96 -23.51
N GLU A 297 5.21 -22.63 -23.56
CA GLU A 297 6.42 -21.88 -23.26
C GLU A 297 6.72 -21.72 -21.75
N GLY A 298 5.81 -22.19 -20.88
CA GLY A 298 5.96 -22.07 -19.43
C GLY A 298 5.72 -20.66 -18.88
N LEU A 299 5.14 -19.76 -19.68
CA LEU A 299 4.92 -18.37 -19.29
C LEU A 299 3.65 -18.20 -18.44
N THR A 300 2.60 -18.95 -18.78
CA THR A 300 1.29 -18.93 -18.11
C THR A 300 0.83 -20.35 -17.74
N LYS A 301 -0.21 -20.46 -16.90
CA LYS A 301 -0.87 -21.72 -16.55
C LYS A 301 -2.34 -21.69 -16.96
N ALA A 302 -2.89 -22.85 -17.28
CA ALA A 302 -4.31 -22.98 -17.54
C ALA A 302 -5.13 -22.88 -16.24
N LEU A 303 -6.29 -22.24 -16.32
CA LEU A 303 -7.33 -22.25 -15.29
C LEU A 303 -8.69 -22.03 -15.95
N VAL A 304 -9.72 -22.72 -15.46
CA VAL A 304 -11.09 -22.58 -15.99
C VAL A 304 -11.49 -21.09 -15.98
N ASN A 305 -12.11 -20.63 -17.07
CA ASN A 305 -12.56 -19.25 -17.28
C ASN A 305 -11.46 -18.17 -17.42
N HIS A 306 -10.21 -18.54 -17.69
CA HIS A 306 -9.09 -17.58 -17.88
C HIS A 306 -8.66 -17.43 -19.36
N SER A 307 -9.62 -17.49 -20.29
CA SER A 307 -9.32 -17.29 -21.73
C SER A 307 -9.42 -15.84 -22.18
N ASN A 308 -10.03 -14.97 -21.36
CA ASN A 308 -10.37 -13.58 -21.66
C ASN A 308 -9.61 -12.55 -20.79
N HIS A 309 -8.70 -12.99 -19.91
CA HIS A 309 -7.83 -12.14 -19.11
C HIS A 309 -6.62 -12.94 -18.59
N LEU A 310 -5.51 -12.24 -18.36
CA LEU A 310 -4.39 -12.72 -17.57
C LEU A 310 -4.67 -12.42 -16.10
N HIS A 311 -4.78 -13.44 -15.27
CA HIS A 311 -4.83 -13.28 -13.82
C HIS A 311 -3.41 -13.42 -13.28
N VAL A 312 -2.83 -12.33 -12.79
CA VAL A 312 -1.49 -12.29 -12.19
C VAL A 312 -1.63 -12.38 -10.68
N ARG A 313 -1.07 -13.44 -10.08
CA ARG A 313 -0.92 -13.53 -8.62
C ARG A 313 0.50 -13.19 -8.20
N TYR A 314 0.65 -12.09 -7.47
CA TYR A 314 1.88 -11.76 -6.78
C TYR A 314 2.04 -12.57 -5.50
N CYS A 315 3.25 -12.62 -4.96
CA CYS A 315 3.55 -13.30 -3.71
C CYS A 315 4.65 -12.58 -2.92
N GLU A 316 4.77 -12.95 -1.65
CA GLU A 316 5.78 -12.50 -0.71
C GLU A 316 6.54 -13.70 -0.15
N LYS A 317 7.78 -13.48 0.31
CA LYS A 317 8.59 -14.52 0.96
C LYS A 317 7.95 -15.07 2.24
N VAL A 318 7.22 -14.21 2.96
CA VAL A 318 6.48 -14.56 4.16
C VAL A 318 5.12 -13.92 4.06
N HIS A 319 4.07 -14.74 4.06
CA HIS A 319 2.69 -14.29 4.01
C HIS A 319 1.81 -15.23 4.83
N THR A 320 0.78 -14.70 5.49
CA THR A 320 -0.11 -15.48 6.39
C THR A 320 -0.99 -16.47 5.63
N SER A 321 -1.36 -16.14 4.40
CA SER A 321 -2.01 -17.06 3.46
C SER A 321 -0.99 -17.70 2.53
N SER A 322 -0.96 -19.04 2.53
CA SER A 322 -0.13 -19.84 1.63
C SER A 322 -0.43 -19.61 0.15
N SER A 323 -1.60 -19.03 -0.19
CA SER A 323 -1.91 -18.58 -1.54
C SER A 323 -0.94 -17.52 -2.05
N TYR A 324 -0.36 -16.69 -1.17
CA TYR A 324 0.54 -15.60 -1.54
C TYR A 324 1.97 -15.78 -1.03
N THR A 325 2.34 -16.96 -0.55
CA THR A 325 3.75 -17.29 -0.26
C THR A 325 4.47 -17.69 -1.55
N CYS A 326 5.62 -17.09 -1.83
CA CYS A 326 6.61 -17.60 -2.78
C CYS A 326 7.44 -18.71 -2.09
#